data_AF-A0A2V8QRR0-F1
#
_entry.id   AF-A0A2V8QRR0-F1
#
_cell.length_a   1.000
_cell.length_b   1.000
_cell.length_c   1.000
_cell.angle_alpha   90.00
_cell.angle_beta   90.00
_cell.angle_gamma   90.00
#
_symmetry.space_group_name_H-M   'P 1'
#
loop_
_entity.id
_entity.type
_entity.pdbx_description
1 polymer ?
#
loop_
_entity_poly.entity_id
_entity_poly.type
_entity_poly.pdbx_seq_one_letter_code
_entity_poly.pdbx_strand_id
1 'polypeptide(L)'
;MALNASAGATGEDTTLRTLTCLGGADRNDPLVNDIKTDLSIASSVLEMMKDYMALLQGNLNNDAPPFQKMAKLFELGDAFDSLDGHYYGVAPGLRTGDLHGAAAEFGNLLGFIWGSIIVGQCPWAGKSYTPMTDDDRARTVGKTVSSDIKVLRGINHFNRIEGAPVNIAATALLTFMWHLQNATEDETSKYGYELKGGHFAAHRALSMYPGTPREVFRLNYRHHALNNFPPLTYLVDEMVQIADGLYLGQVLFATDHLLERYDPTVPPAHYHYQHFGYFLLFEPFWNAEAKRLFPFLEMPDAAVPAEGPQTSAPAVAATPPIDKFSTLTLADPADGDVDSARLDEVRADIQTSGDIMRMLKSYSDVLMAEHKTVSPVFDKLHALFNAGIGPQTMNGFYRGALISWQSQGLLAPFHENTINVAWQASRFFSPWTGKKFNPIDEAELAKWTEGGEPMGSDPAFNCSNTVAFRTLKEKFTREVSKLAGVRMEDATPEEHQQYGYDAHTFFFIGRPNKPSMLPENIGKKIYQFNYRWKPLRNIPPDCFCIDEIAQIAEGLYLGLLIYATDWLKPWDPQTPIEEYKYKLFGYFLLMDEEWHQRRLRIGFDLSNT
;
A
#
# COMPACT_ATOMS: atom_id res chain seq x y z
N MET A 1 -29.16 -13.10 -59.85
CA MET A 1 -30.15 -12.75 -58.81
C MET A 1 -29.43 -12.79 -57.48
N ALA A 2 -28.99 -11.62 -57.01
CA ALA A 2 -28.47 -11.43 -55.66
C ALA A 2 -29.67 -11.22 -54.73
N LEU A 3 -29.70 -11.93 -53.60
CA LEU A 3 -30.65 -11.67 -52.53
C LEU A 3 -29.88 -11.18 -51.31
N ASN A 4 -30.19 -9.93 -50.98
CA ASN A 4 -29.72 -9.09 -49.90
C ASN A 4 -29.62 -9.79 -48.54
N ALA A 5 -28.44 -9.69 -47.93
CA ALA A 5 -28.26 -9.68 -46.49
C ALA A 5 -27.74 -8.29 -46.09
N SER A 6 -28.65 -7.36 -45.79
CA SER A 6 -28.31 -6.08 -45.16
C SER A 6 -29.47 -5.58 -44.31
N ALA A 7 -29.63 -6.14 -43.12
CA ALA A 7 -30.39 -5.52 -42.05
C ALA A 7 -29.96 -6.17 -40.72
N GLY A 8 -29.16 -5.47 -39.92
CA GLY A 8 -28.72 -5.94 -38.60
C GLY A 8 -27.71 -5.03 -37.89
N ALA A 9 -26.87 -4.30 -38.63
CA ALA A 9 -25.73 -3.59 -38.05
C ALA A 9 -26.00 -2.12 -37.61
N THR A 10 -27.19 -1.55 -37.81
CA THR A 10 -27.41 -0.10 -37.57
C THR A 10 -27.98 0.25 -36.20
N GLY A 11 -28.55 -0.70 -35.46
CA GLY A 11 -29.20 -0.45 -34.17
C GLY A 11 -28.22 -0.35 -32.99
N GLU A 12 -27.41 -1.39 -32.80
CA GLU A 12 -26.43 -1.45 -31.69
C GLU A 12 -25.36 -0.36 -31.77
N ASP A 13 -24.85 -0.06 -32.97
CA ASP A 13 -23.83 0.99 -33.17
C ASP A 13 -24.37 2.40 -32.83
N THR A 14 -25.69 2.61 -32.98
CA THR A 14 -26.34 3.88 -32.58
C THR A 14 -26.49 3.98 -31.06
N THR A 15 -26.82 2.87 -30.38
CA THR A 15 -26.97 2.83 -28.91
C THR A 15 -25.63 3.07 -28.20
N LEU A 16 -24.54 2.45 -28.67
CA LEU A 16 -23.22 2.60 -28.06
C LEU A 16 -22.63 4.03 -28.14
N ARG A 17 -23.19 4.87 -29.02
CA ARG A 17 -22.77 6.26 -29.27
C ARG A 17 -23.71 7.30 -28.67
N THR A 18 -24.69 6.90 -27.87
CA THR A 18 -25.71 7.83 -27.35
C THR A 18 -25.56 8.04 -25.86
N LEU A 19 -25.28 9.28 -25.44
CA LEU A 19 -25.47 9.74 -24.07
C LEU A 19 -26.90 10.22 -23.88
N THR A 20 -27.76 9.37 -23.32
CA THR A 20 -29.20 9.66 -23.13
C THR A 20 -29.42 10.89 -22.24
N CYS A 21 -28.55 11.09 -21.25
CA CYS A 21 -28.56 12.24 -20.34
C CYS A 21 -28.40 13.61 -21.03
N LEU A 22 -27.86 13.67 -22.26
CA LEU A 22 -27.66 14.93 -22.98
C LEU A 22 -28.92 15.40 -23.74
N GLY A 23 -29.97 14.58 -23.84
CA GLY A 23 -31.16 14.88 -24.63
C GLY A 23 -31.91 16.15 -24.20
N GLY A 24 -31.88 16.47 -22.90
CA GLY A 24 -32.50 17.66 -22.30
C GLY A 24 -31.52 18.74 -21.84
N ALA A 25 -30.22 18.57 -22.06
CA ALA A 25 -29.19 19.48 -21.55
C ALA A 25 -29.22 20.86 -22.25
N ASP A 26 -28.83 21.92 -21.52
CA ASP A 26 -28.72 23.26 -22.10
C ASP A 26 -27.70 23.25 -23.25
N ARG A 27 -28.15 23.72 -24.42
CA ARG A 27 -27.34 23.77 -25.64
C ARG A 27 -26.25 24.86 -25.58
N ASN A 28 -26.38 25.81 -24.66
CA ASN A 28 -25.40 26.87 -24.46
C ASN A 28 -24.35 26.54 -23.39
N ASP A 29 -24.49 25.40 -22.70
CA ASP A 29 -23.51 24.96 -21.71
C ASP A 29 -22.20 24.52 -22.43
N PRO A 30 -21.07 25.18 -22.16
CA PRO A 30 -19.81 24.89 -22.85
C PRO A 30 -19.31 23.47 -22.58
N LEU A 31 -19.50 22.93 -21.37
CA LEU A 31 -19.08 21.56 -21.05
C LEU A 31 -19.92 20.53 -21.80
N VAL A 32 -21.23 20.79 -21.95
CA VAL A 32 -22.12 19.92 -22.75
C VAL A 32 -21.68 19.89 -24.21
N ASN A 33 -21.26 21.03 -24.77
CA ASN A 33 -20.78 21.10 -26.15
C ASN A 33 -19.41 20.42 -26.33
N ASP A 34 -18.51 20.55 -25.35
CA ASP A 34 -17.24 19.84 -25.35
C ASP A 34 -17.44 18.32 -25.29
N ILE A 35 -18.33 17.83 -24.40
CA ILE A 35 -18.67 16.40 -24.31
C ILE A 35 -19.25 15.89 -25.62
N LYS A 36 -20.16 16.64 -26.27
CA LYS A 36 -20.71 16.27 -27.58
C LYS A 36 -19.62 16.20 -28.65
N THR A 37 -18.63 17.08 -28.57
CA THR A 37 -17.49 17.09 -29.50
C THR A 37 -16.64 15.85 -29.28
N ASP A 38 -16.27 15.54 -28.04
CA ASP A 38 -15.51 14.33 -27.70
C ASP A 38 -16.24 13.06 -28.18
N LEU A 39 -17.55 12.95 -27.91
CA LEU A 39 -18.37 11.82 -28.33
C LEU A 39 -18.48 11.70 -29.86
N SER A 40 -18.43 12.81 -30.60
CA SER A 40 -18.46 12.79 -32.07
C SER A 40 -17.20 12.24 -32.71
N ILE A 41 -16.09 12.26 -31.96
CA ILE A 41 -14.78 11.74 -32.37
C ILE A 41 -14.66 10.26 -31.96
N ALA A 42 -15.20 9.90 -30.79
CA ALA A 42 -15.18 8.54 -30.28
C ALA A 42 -16.15 7.61 -31.04
N SER A 43 -15.77 6.34 -31.15
CA SER A 43 -16.63 5.29 -31.72
C SER A 43 -17.70 4.77 -30.77
N SER A 44 -17.57 5.04 -29.47
CA SER A 44 -18.56 4.72 -28.43
C SER A 44 -18.38 5.61 -27.20
N VAL A 45 -19.38 5.62 -26.31
CA VAL A 45 -19.27 6.30 -25.00
C VAL A 45 -18.14 5.71 -24.16
N LEU A 46 -17.90 4.39 -24.21
CA LEU A 46 -16.78 3.77 -23.50
C LEU A 46 -15.41 4.18 -24.05
N GLU A 47 -15.29 4.39 -25.36
CA GLU A 47 -14.05 4.89 -25.95
C GLU A 47 -13.77 6.33 -25.52
N MET A 48 -14.79 7.20 -25.49
CA MET A 48 -14.68 8.54 -24.93
C MET A 48 -14.20 8.51 -23.47
N MET A 49 -14.73 7.58 -22.65
CA MET A 49 -14.30 7.41 -21.26
C MET A 49 -12.87 6.87 -21.14
N LYS A 50 -12.44 6.01 -22.06
CA LYS A 50 -11.04 5.57 -22.16
C LYS A 50 -10.10 6.73 -22.52
N ASP A 51 -10.52 7.64 -23.39
CA ASP A 51 -9.74 8.84 -23.70
C ASP A 51 -9.64 9.76 -22.47
N TYR A 52 -10.72 9.90 -21.70
CA TYR A 52 -10.69 10.60 -20.41
C TYR A 52 -9.72 9.96 -19.42
N MET A 53 -9.72 8.62 -19.32
CA MET A 53 -8.73 7.87 -18.52
C MET A 53 -7.30 8.18 -18.93
N ALA A 54 -7.01 8.17 -20.24
CA ALA A 54 -5.68 8.44 -20.75
C ALA A 54 -5.23 9.87 -20.43
N LEU A 55 -6.14 10.86 -20.52
CA LEU A 55 -5.86 12.26 -20.17
C LEU A 55 -5.63 12.49 -18.66
N LEU A 56 -6.20 11.62 -17.81
CA LEU A 56 -6.01 11.64 -16.36
C LEU A 56 -4.76 10.89 -15.91
N GLN A 57 -4.19 10.02 -16.75
CA GLN A 57 -3.02 9.23 -16.40
C GLN A 57 -1.81 10.14 -16.13
N GLY A 58 -1.31 10.12 -14.88
CA GLY A 58 -0.20 10.96 -14.43
C GLY A 58 -0.56 12.44 -14.24
N ASN A 59 -1.84 12.81 -14.36
CA ASN A 59 -2.31 14.17 -14.18
C ASN A 59 -2.65 14.43 -12.70
N LEU A 60 -1.93 15.38 -12.09
CA LEU A 60 -2.10 15.73 -10.67
C LEU A 60 -3.21 16.76 -10.44
N ASN A 61 -3.82 17.31 -11.49
CA ASN A 61 -4.85 18.34 -11.36
C ASN A 61 -6.20 17.72 -10.98
N ASN A 62 -6.67 17.96 -9.74
CA ASN A 62 -7.99 17.56 -9.25
C ASN A 62 -9.17 18.17 -10.03
N ASP A 63 -8.90 19.24 -10.80
CA ASP A 63 -9.85 19.97 -11.64
C ASP A 63 -9.56 19.76 -13.14
N ALA A 64 -8.85 18.70 -13.52
CA ALA A 64 -8.58 18.39 -14.92
C ALA A 64 -9.89 18.32 -15.74
N PRO A 65 -9.89 18.76 -17.02
CA PRO A 65 -11.10 18.81 -17.83
C PRO A 65 -11.92 17.50 -17.85
N PRO A 66 -11.33 16.30 -17.90
CA PRO A 66 -12.09 15.05 -17.81
C PRO A 66 -12.92 14.92 -16.51
N PHE A 67 -12.41 15.38 -15.36
CA PHE A 67 -13.17 15.36 -14.10
C PHE A 67 -14.36 16.32 -14.15
N GLN A 68 -14.21 17.50 -14.76
CA GLN A 68 -15.30 18.46 -14.92
C GLN A 68 -16.38 17.92 -15.87
N LYS A 69 -15.97 17.27 -16.97
CA LYS A 69 -16.88 16.63 -17.92
C LYS A 69 -17.65 15.46 -17.28
N MET A 70 -16.98 14.60 -16.51
CA MET A 70 -17.65 13.54 -15.74
C MET A 70 -18.57 14.10 -14.66
N ALA A 71 -18.19 15.18 -13.97
CA ALA A 71 -19.08 15.86 -13.03
C ALA A 71 -20.36 16.33 -13.73
N LYS A 72 -20.23 16.90 -14.94
CA LYS A 72 -21.39 17.34 -15.71
C LYS A 72 -22.26 16.18 -16.18
N LEU A 73 -21.67 15.07 -16.62
CA LEU A 73 -22.41 13.85 -16.95
C LEU A 73 -23.14 13.30 -15.72
N PHE A 74 -22.51 13.34 -14.55
CA PHE A 74 -23.14 12.92 -13.30
C PHE A 74 -24.30 13.84 -12.90
N GLU A 75 -24.16 15.15 -13.10
CA GLU A 75 -25.22 16.14 -12.89
C GLU A 75 -26.43 15.92 -13.81
N LEU A 76 -26.19 15.46 -15.04
CA LEU A 76 -27.23 15.27 -16.07
C LEU A 76 -27.83 13.86 -16.11
N GLY A 77 -27.16 12.85 -15.54
CA GLY A 77 -27.61 11.45 -15.60
C GLY A 77 -28.99 11.23 -14.99
N ASP A 78 -29.60 10.07 -15.20
CA ASP A 78 -30.89 9.72 -14.62
C ASP A 78 -30.72 8.91 -13.33
N ALA A 79 -31.61 9.13 -12.37
CA ALA A 79 -31.73 8.27 -11.20
C ALA A 79 -32.50 6.99 -11.59
N PHE A 80 -32.14 5.86 -10.99
CA PHE A 80 -32.75 4.56 -11.26
C PHE A 80 -33.03 3.80 -9.96
N ASP A 81 -33.91 2.79 -10.03
CA ASP A 81 -34.45 2.14 -8.83
C ASP A 81 -33.78 0.82 -8.46
N SER A 82 -33.17 0.10 -9.42
CA SER A 82 -32.46 -1.14 -9.11
C SER A 82 -31.49 -1.61 -10.19
N LEU A 83 -30.52 -2.39 -9.75
CA LEU A 83 -29.66 -3.25 -10.56
C LEU A 83 -29.86 -4.71 -10.09
N ASP A 84 -29.56 -5.69 -10.93
CA ASP A 84 -29.60 -7.09 -10.51
C ASP A 84 -28.52 -7.91 -11.23
N GLY A 85 -27.81 -8.74 -10.48
CA GLY A 85 -26.71 -9.55 -11.02
C GLY A 85 -25.36 -8.82 -11.06
N HIS A 86 -24.52 -9.18 -12.02
CA HIS A 86 -23.12 -8.76 -12.13
C HIS A 86 -22.93 -7.70 -13.22
N TYR A 87 -22.18 -6.66 -12.87
CA TYR A 87 -21.82 -5.55 -13.76
C TYR A 87 -20.32 -5.37 -13.71
N TYR A 88 -19.70 -5.41 -14.90
CA TYR A 88 -18.29 -5.05 -15.05
C TYR A 88 -18.11 -3.54 -14.89
N GLY A 89 -16.92 -3.14 -14.47
CA GLY A 89 -16.63 -1.74 -14.26
C GLY A 89 -15.18 -1.35 -14.51
N VAL A 90 -14.98 -0.07 -14.78
CA VAL A 90 -13.66 0.56 -14.86
C VAL A 90 -13.66 1.83 -14.00
N ALA A 91 -12.51 2.22 -13.49
CA ALA A 91 -12.37 3.46 -12.72
C ALA A 91 -11.68 4.53 -13.59
N PRO A 92 -12.42 5.50 -14.16
CA PRO A 92 -11.82 6.47 -15.06
C PRO A 92 -10.72 7.33 -14.44
N GLY A 93 -10.84 7.60 -13.13
CA GLY A 93 -9.81 8.29 -12.37
C GLY A 93 -10.26 8.58 -10.94
N LEU A 94 -9.30 8.54 -10.02
CA LEU A 94 -9.48 8.99 -8.64
C LEU A 94 -8.82 10.36 -8.44
N ARG A 95 -9.37 11.13 -7.52
CA ARG A 95 -8.84 12.41 -7.03
C ARG A 95 -8.75 12.40 -5.51
N THR A 96 -8.03 13.34 -4.91
CA THR A 96 -7.90 13.39 -3.44
C THR A 96 -8.74 14.51 -2.86
N GLY A 97 -10.05 14.27 -2.85
CA GLY A 97 -11.06 15.20 -2.34
C GLY A 97 -11.28 16.45 -3.19
N ASP A 98 -12.04 17.38 -2.63
CA ASP A 98 -12.47 18.64 -3.28
C ASP A 98 -11.52 19.82 -2.99
N LEU A 99 -10.26 19.52 -2.69
CA LEU A 99 -9.26 20.55 -2.43
C LEU A 99 -8.89 21.26 -3.75
N HIS A 100 -8.93 22.61 -3.73
CA HIS A 100 -8.64 23.49 -4.87
C HIS A 100 -7.34 24.30 -4.68
N GLY A 101 -6.79 24.84 -5.77
CA GLY A 101 -5.64 25.75 -5.76
C GLY A 101 -4.30 25.05 -5.50
N ALA A 102 -3.30 25.74 -4.94
CA ALA A 102 -1.98 25.16 -4.66
C ALA A 102 -2.06 23.92 -3.75
N ALA A 103 -3.07 23.84 -2.86
CA ALA A 103 -3.34 22.68 -2.01
C ALA A 103 -3.84 21.45 -2.80
N ALA A 104 -4.38 21.63 -4.01
CA ALA A 104 -4.81 20.54 -4.90
C ALA A 104 -3.61 19.82 -5.56
N GLU A 105 -2.52 20.55 -5.84
CA GLU A 105 -1.28 19.99 -6.40
C GLU A 105 -0.54 19.09 -5.39
N PHE A 106 -0.64 19.42 -4.10
CA PHE A 106 -0.23 18.55 -2.98
C PHE A 106 -1.28 17.47 -2.66
N GLY A 107 -2.48 17.66 -3.20
CA GLY A 107 -3.69 16.93 -2.87
C GLY A 107 -3.75 15.58 -3.55
N ASN A 108 -3.56 15.46 -4.88
CA ASN A 108 -3.91 14.25 -5.63
C ASN A 108 -3.01 12.99 -5.41
N LEU A 109 -2.54 12.77 -4.19
CA LEU A 109 -1.76 11.60 -3.80
C LEU A 109 -2.55 10.30 -3.98
N LEU A 110 -3.87 10.28 -3.76
CA LEU A 110 -4.69 9.09 -3.97
C LEU A 110 -4.85 8.77 -5.46
N GLY A 111 -5.07 9.78 -6.33
CA GLY A 111 -5.11 9.60 -7.78
C GLY A 111 -3.74 9.28 -8.37
N PHE A 112 -2.65 9.78 -7.77
CA PHE A 112 -1.29 9.39 -8.10
C PHE A 112 -0.98 7.96 -7.64
N ILE A 113 -1.25 7.59 -6.38
CA ILE A 113 -1.06 6.23 -5.85
C ILE A 113 -1.91 5.25 -6.67
N TRP A 114 -3.18 5.58 -6.95
CA TRP A 114 -4.04 4.77 -7.80
C TRP A 114 -3.48 4.69 -9.23
N GLY A 115 -3.18 5.82 -9.88
CA GLY A 115 -2.63 5.87 -11.24
C GLY A 115 -1.19 5.38 -11.39
N SER A 116 -0.46 5.13 -10.30
CA SER A 116 0.94 4.67 -10.29
C SER A 116 1.15 3.29 -9.68
N ILE A 117 0.21 2.78 -8.87
CA ILE A 117 0.00 1.35 -8.59
C ILE A 117 -0.63 0.68 -9.80
N ILE A 118 -1.50 1.38 -10.52
CA ILE A 118 -2.14 0.94 -11.76
C ILE A 118 -1.26 1.40 -12.94
N VAL A 119 -0.13 0.74 -13.14
CA VAL A 119 0.52 0.74 -14.45
C VAL A 119 -0.36 -0.11 -15.39
N GLY A 120 -1.45 0.49 -15.87
CA GLY A 120 -2.29 -0.03 -16.96
C GLY A 120 -3.39 -1.04 -16.60
N GLN A 121 -3.50 -1.55 -15.36
CA GLN A 121 -4.52 -2.53 -14.96
C GLN A 121 -5.10 -2.23 -13.56
N CYS A 122 -6.38 -1.82 -13.49
CA CYS A 122 -7.08 -1.59 -12.23
C CYS A 122 -7.56 -2.95 -11.68
N PRO A 123 -7.30 -3.30 -10.40
CA PRO A 123 -7.70 -4.60 -9.88
C PRO A 123 -9.21 -4.70 -9.70
N TRP A 124 -9.91 -3.57 -9.53
CA TRP A 124 -11.37 -3.56 -9.41
C TRP A 124 -12.03 -3.86 -10.76
N ALA A 125 -12.85 -4.91 -10.79
CA ALA A 125 -13.46 -5.47 -11.99
C ALA A 125 -14.98 -5.26 -12.07
N GLY A 126 -15.59 -4.64 -11.04
CA GLY A 126 -17.01 -4.30 -11.04
C GLY A 126 -17.72 -4.61 -9.73
N LYS A 127 -19.06 -4.74 -9.79
CA LYS A 127 -19.93 -4.97 -8.63
C LYS A 127 -21.05 -5.95 -8.97
N SER A 128 -21.55 -6.64 -7.95
CA SER A 128 -22.83 -7.37 -8.04
C SER A 128 -23.84 -6.85 -7.05
N TYR A 129 -25.11 -7.07 -7.39
CA TYR A 129 -26.27 -6.63 -6.62
C TYR A 129 -27.25 -7.78 -6.46
N THR A 130 -27.88 -7.86 -5.28
CA THR A 130 -28.93 -8.83 -4.98
C THR A 130 -29.96 -8.18 -4.06
N PRO A 131 -31.27 -8.35 -4.29
CA PRO A 131 -32.30 -7.84 -3.39
C PRO A 131 -32.10 -8.34 -1.95
N MET A 132 -32.20 -7.44 -0.96
CA MET A 132 -32.18 -7.85 0.44
C MET A 132 -33.50 -8.52 0.82
N THR A 133 -33.43 -9.58 1.64
CA THR A 133 -34.60 -10.12 2.34
C THR A 133 -35.03 -9.16 3.45
N ASP A 134 -36.27 -9.27 3.93
CA ASP A 134 -36.77 -8.42 5.02
C ASP A 134 -35.88 -8.49 6.27
N ASP A 135 -35.40 -9.68 6.62
CA ASP A 135 -34.49 -9.90 7.76
C ASP A 135 -33.11 -9.27 7.52
N ASP A 136 -32.57 -9.36 6.31
CA ASP A 136 -31.29 -8.74 5.98
C ASP A 136 -31.39 -7.21 5.99
N ARG A 137 -32.47 -6.68 5.42
CA ARG A 137 -32.79 -5.26 5.42
C ARG A 137 -32.94 -4.73 6.85
N ALA A 138 -33.72 -5.41 7.69
CA ALA A 138 -33.95 -5.02 9.07
C ALA A 138 -32.67 -5.01 9.90
N ARG A 139 -31.75 -5.95 9.66
CA ARG A 139 -30.44 -5.99 10.33
C ARG A 139 -29.47 -4.93 9.82
N THR A 140 -29.49 -4.64 8.52
CA THR A 140 -28.48 -3.79 7.89
C THR A 140 -28.81 -2.31 7.94
N VAL A 141 -30.00 -1.95 7.46
CA VAL A 141 -30.45 -0.55 7.40
C VAL A 141 -31.56 -0.26 8.43
N GLY A 142 -32.18 -1.28 9.01
CA GLY A 142 -33.22 -1.11 10.02
C GLY A 142 -34.37 -0.23 9.52
N LYS A 143 -34.65 0.85 10.26
CA LYS A 143 -35.70 1.83 9.95
C LYS A 143 -35.18 3.11 9.27
N THR A 144 -33.89 3.19 8.95
CA THR A 144 -33.29 4.43 8.39
C THR A 144 -33.63 4.62 6.92
N VAL A 145 -34.00 3.55 6.23
CA VAL A 145 -34.57 3.57 4.89
C VAL A 145 -36.05 3.21 4.99
N SER A 146 -36.91 3.91 4.25
CA SER A 146 -38.35 3.64 4.25
C SER A 146 -38.67 2.28 3.61
N SER A 147 -39.73 1.62 4.06
CA SER A 147 -40.08 0.24 3.66
C SER A 147 -40.53 0.10 2.21
N ASP A 148 -40.99 1.19 1.59
CA ASP A 148 -41.35 1.29 0.18
C ASP A 148 -40.14 1.40 -0.75
N ILE A 149 -38.96 1.70 -0.21
CA ILE A 149 -37.71 1.78 -0.99
C ILE A 149 -37.06 0.39 -1.03
N LYS A 150 -36.86 -0.13 -2.25
CA LYS A 150 -36.11 -1.37 -2.49
C LYS A 150 -34.65 -1.18 -2.10
N VAL A 151 -34.12 -2.10 -1.30
CA VAL A 151 -32.72 -2.11 -0.85
C VAL A 151 -32.04 -3.36 -1.39
N LEU A 152 -30.85 -3.17 -1.96
CA LEU A 152 -30.02 -4.24 -2.49
C LEU A 152 -28.78 -4.41 -1.61
N ARG A 153 -28.34 -5.65 -1.43
CA ARG A 153 -27.00 -5.97 -0.97
C ARG A 153 -26.09 -6.02 -2.18
N GLY A 154 -24.95 -5.34 -2.11
CA GLY A 154 -23.93 -5.46 -3.12
C GLY A 154 -22.56 -5.80 -2.56
N ILE A 155 -21.66 -6.13 -3.48
CA ILE A 155 -20.29 -6.55 -3.24
C ILE A 155 -19.41 -6.12 -4.43
N ASN A 156 -18.15 -5.77 -4.16
CA ASN A 156 -17.17 -5.44 -5.19
C ASN A 156 -16.41 -6.70 -5.62
N HIS A 157 -15.97 -6.70 -6.88
CA HIS A 157 -15.21 -7.78 -7.50
C HIS A 157 -13.85 -7.28 -7.96
N PHE A 158 -12.84 -8.15 -7.87
CA PHE A 158 -11.46 -7.82 -8.22
C PHE A 158 -10.77 -8.97 -8.96
N ASN A 159 -9.93 -8.61 -9.92
CA ASN A 159 -8.99 -9.52 -10.58
C ASN A 159 -7.65 -9.46 -9.82
N ARG A 160 -6.93 -10.58 -9.75
CA ARG A 160 -5.53 -10.55 -9.35
C ARG A 160 -4.75 -10.07 -10.55
N ILE A 161 -3.93 -9.06 -10.31
CA ILE A 161 -3.08 -8.56 -11.38
C ILE A 161 -1.77 -9.36 -11.33
N GLU A 162 -1.67 -10.38 -12.17
CA GLU A 162 -0.44 -11.15 -12.37
C GLU A 162 0.49 -10.40 -13.33
N GLY A 163 1.79 -10.35 -13.02
CA GLY A 163 2.81 -9.83 -13.95
C GLY A 163 3.80 -8.81 -13.38
N ALA A 164 3.59 -8.30 -12.15
CA ALA A 164 4.59 -7.52 -11.44
C ALA A 164 4.45 -7.68 -9.91
N PRO A 165 5.55 -7.80 -9.14
CA PRO A 165 5.47 -7.96 -7.68
C PRO A 165 4.72 -6.83 -6.95
N VAL A 166 4.72 -5.61 -7.51
CA VAL A 166 3.92 -4.45 -7.03
C VAL A 166 2.43 -4.76 -7.02
N ASN A 167 1.96 -5.48 -8.03
CA ASN A 167 0.54 -5.74 -8.27
C ASN A 167 0.01 -6.85 -7.36
N ILE A 168 0.85 -7.85 -7.06
CA ILE A 168 0.57 -8.88 -6.05
C ILE A 168 0.45 -8.23 -4.65
N ALA A 169 1.37 -7.32 -4.31
CA ALA A 169 1.35 -6.63 -3.02
C ALA A 169 0.17 -5.64 -2.87
N ALA A 170 -0.19 -4.91 -3.93
CA ALA A 170 -1.39 -4.07 -3.95
C ALA A 170 -2.67 -4.91 -3.79
N THR A 171 -2.74 -6.07 -4.43
CA THR A 171 -3.84 -7.03 -4.28
C THR A 171 -3.93 -7.56 -2.85
N ALA A 172 -2.80 -7.85 -2.19
CA ALA A 172 -2.76 -8.28 -0.79
C ALA A 172 -3.20 -7.17 0.18
N LEU A 173 -2.75 -5.92 -0.04
CA LEU A 173 -3.19 -4.76 0.77
C LEU A 173 -4.70 -4.49 0.60
N LEU A 174 -5.21 -4.54 -0.63
CA LEU A 174 -6.65 -4.45 -0.90
C LEU A 174 -7.41 -5.61 -0.26
N THR A 175 -6.88 -6.84 -0.37
CA THR A 175 -7.46 -8.03 0.27
C THR A 175 -7.59 -7.86 1.77
N PHE A 176 -6.56 -7.33 2.43
CA PHE A 176 -6.57 -7.04 3.84
C PHE A 176 -7.55 -5.90 4.20
N MET A 177 -7.38 -4.72 3.60
CA MET A 177 -8.18 -3.53 3.95
C MET A 177 -9.68 -3.73 3.67
N TRP A 178 -10.01 -4.49 2.61
CA TRP A 178 -11.39 -4.68 2.15
C TRP A 178 -11.94 -6.06 2.52
N HIS A 179 -11.18 -6.85 3.29
CA HIS A 179 -11.52 -8.20 3.71
C HIS A 179 -12.00 -9.06 2.53
N LEU A 180 -11.24 -9.02 1.43
CA LEU A 180 -11.60 -9.74 0.21
C LEU A 180 -11.50 -11.25 0.44
N GLN A 181 -12.42 -11.97 -0.17
CA GLN A 181 -12.52 -13.42 -0.17
C GLN A 181 -12.23 -13.93 -1.57
N ASN A 182 -11.65 -15.12 -1.70
CA ASN A 182 -11.53 -15.77 -3.00
C ASN A 182 -12.93 -16.02 -3.60
N ALA A 183 -13.06 -15.76 -4.89
CA ALA A 183 -14.19 -16.22 -5.68
C ALA A 183 -14.19 -17.75 -5.73
N THR A 184 -15.38 -18.34 -5.88
CA THR A 184 -15.51 -19.77 -6.18
C THR A 184 -15.09 -20.04 -7.62
N GLU A 185 -14.70 -21.28 -7.94
CA GLU A 185 -14.36 -21.67 -9.32
C GLU A 185 -15.50 -21.36 -10.31
N ASP A 186 -16.75 -21.56 -9.90
CA ASP A 186 -17.94 -21.22 -10.69
C ASP A 186 -18.04 -19.72 -10.97
N GLU A 187 -17.75 -18.87 -9.98
CA GLU A 187 -17.75 -17.42 -10.13
C GLU A 187 -16.62 -16.95 -11.06
N THR A 188 -15.41 -17.47 -10.86
CA THR A 188 -14.25 -17.13 -11.69
C THR A 188 -14.47 -17.58 -13.14
N SER A 189 -14.98 -18.80 -13.36
CA SER A 189 -15.29 -19.26 -14.72
C SER A 189 -16.39 -18.45 -15.38
N LYS A 190 -17.38 -17.97 -14.61
CA LYS A 190 -18.55 -17.27 -15.15
C LYS A 190 -18.30 -15.78 -15.37
N TYR A 191 -17.52 -15.14 -14.50
CA TYR A 191 -17.38 -13.69 -14.45
C TYR A 191 -15.93 -13.20 -14.57
N GLY A 192 -14.94 -14.08 -14.46
CA GLY A 192 -13.52 -13.74 -14.62
C GLY A 192 -12.84 -13.14 -13.38
N TYR A 193 -13.59 -12.69 -12.37
CA TYR A 193 -13.00 -12.16 -11.14
C TYR A 193 -12.50 -13.27 -10.21
N GLU A 194 -11.51 -12.94 -9.40
CA GLU A 194 -10.83 -13.89 -8.51
C GLU A 194 -11.04 -13.58 -7.03
N LEU A 195 -11.38 -12.33 -6.72
CA LEU A 195 -11.60 -11.85 -5.36
C LEU A 195 -12.91 -11.05 -5.28
N LYS A 196 -13.58 -11.12 -4.12
CA LYS A 196 -14.80 -10.37 -3.85
C LYS A 196 -14.85 -9.87 -2.41
N GLY A 197 -15.39 -8.68 -2.18
CA GLY A 197 -15.52 -8.14 -0.83
C GLY A 197 -16.01 -6.70 -0.80
N GLY A 198 -15.92 -6.04 0.35
CA GLY A 198 -16.46 -4.70 0.57
C GLY A 198 -17.97 -4.62 0.29
N HIS A 199 -18.77 -5.13 1.23
CA HIS A 199 -20.21 -5.17 1.09
C HIS A 199 -20.84 -3.77 1.18
N PHE A 200 -21.97 -3.54 0.55
CA PHE A 200 -22.70 -2.27 0.67
C PHE A 200 -24.21 -2.47 0.62
N ALA A 201 -24.94 -1.53 1.20
CA ALA A 201 -26.38 -1.41 1.05
C ALA A 201 -26.69 -0.36 -0.02
N ALA A 202 -27.36 -0.75 -1.10
CA ALA A 202 -27.67 0.12 -2.23
C ALA A 202 -29.16 0.42 -2.33
N HIS A 203 -29.53 1.68 -2.54
CA HIS A 203 -30.92 2.12 -2.72
C HIS A 203 -30.97 3.53 -3.33
N ARG A 204 -32.13 3.88 -3.90
CA ARG A 204 -32.39 5.26 -4.33
C ARG A 204 -32.47 6.19 -3.12
N ALA A 205 -31.76 7.31 -3.19
CA ALA A 205 -31.73 8.34 -2.15
C ALA A 205 -31.36 9.70 -2.75
N LEU A 206 -31.49 10.77 -1.96
CA LEU A 206 -30.84 12.05 -2.29
C LEU A 206 -29.31 11.89 -2.25
N SER A 207 -28.55 12.75 -2.90
CA SER A 207 -27.08 12.79 -2.80
C SER A 207 -26.64 13.22 -1.40
N MET A 208 -25.57 12.61 -0.88
CA MET A 208 -24.83 13.05 0.31
C MET A 208 -23.84 14.16 -0.01
N TYR A 209 -23.44 14.29 -1.28
CA TYR A 209 -22.48 15.28 -1.72
C TYR A 209 -23.16 16.63 -1.97
N PRO A 210 -22.80 17.70 -1.22
CA PRO A 210 -23.45 19.00 -1.37
C PRO A 210 -23.31 19.60 -2.77
N GLY A 211 -22.25 19.24 -3.51
CA GLY A 211 -22.01 19.73 -4.86
C GLY A 211 -22.97 19.21 -5.93
N THR A 212 -23.73 18.15 -5.64
CA THR A 212 -24.71 17.56 -6.58
C THR A 212 -26.02 17.21 -5.86
N PRO A 213 -26.85 18.18 -5.44
CA PRO A 213 -28.06 17.94 -4.66
C PRO A 213 -29.20 17.38 -5.53
N ARG A 214 -29.13 16.08 -5.85
CA ARG A 214 -30.06 15.36 -6.72
C ARG A 214 -30.40 13.98 -6.17
N GLU A 215 -31.39 13.32 -6.75
CA GLU A 215 -31.57 11.88 -6.53
C GLU A 215 -30.50 11.07 -7.25
N VAL A 216 -30.05 10.01 -6.59
CA VAL A 216 -28.99 9.10 -7.02
C VAL A 216 -29.31 7.68 -6.55
N PHE A 217 -28.65 6.70 -7.16
CA PHE A 217 -28.58 5.36 -6.61
C PHE A 217 -27.36 5.27 -5.68
N ARG A 218 -27.59 5.27 -4.37
CA ARG A 218 -26.55 5.38 -3.34
C ARG A 218 -26.13 4.00 -2.86
N LEU A 219 -24.83 3.74 -2.78
CA LEU A 219 -24.22 2.54 -2.21
C LEU A 219 -23.50 2.93 -0.92
N ASN A 220 -24.02 2.48 0.21
CA ASN A 220 -23.48 2.83 1.53
C ASN A 220 -22.75 1.64 2.16
N TYR A 221 -21.44 1.79 2.37
CA TYR A 221 -20.55 0.76 2.91
C TYR A 221 -20.48 0.75 4.44
N ARG A 222 -21.11 1.72 5.09
CA ARG A 222 -20.74 2.12 6.45
C ARG A 222 -21.64 1.52 7.52
N HIS A 223 -22.72 0.87 7.10
CA HIS A 223 -23.62 0.17 8.01
C HIS A 223 -22.86 -0.92 8.76
N HIS A 224 -22.91 -0.88 10.08
CA HIS A 224 -22.16 -1.79 10.95
C HIS A 224 -22.41 -3.28 10.63
N ALA A 225 -23.64 -3.64 10.25
CA ALA A 225 -23.99 -5.03 9.92
C ALA A 225 -23.30 -5.57 8.66
N LEU A 226 -22.66 -4.71 7.86
CA LEU A 226 -21.85 -5.12 6.70
C LEU A 226 -20.47 -5.64 7.11
N ASN A 227 -20.04 -5.41 8.35
CA ASN A 227 -18.73 -5.81 8.89
C ASN A 227 -17.54 -5.35 8.05
N ASN A 228 -17.65 -4.19 7.41
CA ASN A 228 -16.55 -3.59 6.67
C ASN A 228 -15.53 -2.96 7.63
N PHE A 229 -14.28 -2.89 7.17
CA PHE A 229 -13.17 -2.25 7.87
C PHE A 229 -12.78 -0.93 7.19
N PRO A 230 -12.12 0.01 7.89
CA PRO A 230 -11.54 1.16 7.26
C PRO A 230 -10.66 0.77 6.05
N PRO A 231 -10.77 1.48 4.91
CA PRO A 231 -11.43 2.77 4.74
C PRO A 231 -12.90 2.66 4.30
N LEU A 232 -13.42 1.45 4.06
CA LEU A 232 -14.80 1.25 3.56
C LEU A 232 -15.87 1.76 4.55
N THR A 233 -15.56 1.81 5.84
CA THR A 233 -16.43 2.43 6.86
C THR A 233 -16.61 3.94 6.69
N TYR A 234 -15.86 4.57 5.78
CA TYR A 234 -15.97 5.99 5.45
C TYR A 234 -16.50 6.22 4.03
N LEU A 235 -16.70 5.15 3.25
CA LEU A 235 -17.02 5.21 1.82
C LEU A 235 -18.53 5.26 1.56
N VAL A 236 -18.92 6.10 0.62
CA VAL A 236 -20.23 6.09 -0.05
C VAL A 236 -19.97 6.22 -1.55
N ASP A 237 -20.55 5.35 -2.36
CA ASP A 237 -20.63 5.58 -3.80
C ASP A 237 -22.03 6.10 -4.14
N GLU A 238 -22.13 6.92 -5.17
CA GLU A 238 -23.42 7.38 -5.71
C GLU A 238 -23.40 7.23 -7.22
N MET A 239 -24.51 6.76 -7.80
CA MET A 239 -24.57 6.42 -9.23
C MET A 239 -25.76 7.08 -9.92
N VAL A 240 -25.55 7.38 -11.19
CA VAL A 240 -26.58 7.80 -12.14
C VAL A 240 -26.38 7.07 -13.47
N GLN A 241 -27.44 6.96 -14.26
CA GLN A 241 -27.36 6.40 -15.61
C GLN A 241 -27.08 7.50 -16.63
N ILE A 242 -26.03 7.36 -17.44
CA ILE A 242 -25.62 8.40 -18.42
C ILE A 242 -25.88 8.00 -19.87
N ALA A 243 -26.01 6.69 -20.11
CA ALA A 243 -26.47 6.08 -21.37
C ALA A 243 -27.24 4.80 -21.03
N ASP A 244 -27.92 4.23 -22.02
CA ASP A 244 -28.61 2.94 -21.85
C ASP A 244 -27.62 1.89 -21.32
N GLY A 245 -27.95 1.27 -20.19
CA GLY A 245 -27.11 0.26 -19.53
C GLY A 245 -25.71 0.72 -19.07
N LEU A 246 -25.40 2.02 -19.05
CA LEU A 246 -24.11 2.57 -18.63
C LEU A 246 -24.29 3.56 -17.48
N TYR A 247 -23.68 3.24 -16.35
CA TYR A 247 -23.82 3.97 -15.09
C TYR A 247 -22.52 4.65 -14.70
N LEU A 248 -22.60 5.94 -14.42
CA LEU A 248 -21.50 6.74 -13.88
C LEU A 248 -21.66 6.86 -12.38
N GLY A 249 -20.65 6.39 -11.67
CA GLY A 249 -20.54 6.47 -10.23
C GLY A 249 -19.56 7.53 -9.80
N GLN A 250 -19.86 8.21 -8.70
CA GLN A 250 -18.95 9.08 -7.97
C GLN A 250 -18.56 8.43 -6.62
N VAL A 251 -17.31 8.60 -6.21
CA VAL A 251 -16.72 8.02 -5.00
C VAL A 251 -16.62 9.10 -3.93
N LEU A 252 -17.24 8.90 -2.76
CA LEU A 252 -17.26 9.87 -1.68
C LEU A 252 -16.68 9.28 -0.39
N PHE A 253 -15.79 10.02 0.27
CA PHE A 253 -15.29 9.66 1.60
C PHE A 253 -15.70 10.70 2.64
N ALA A 254 -16.13 10.22 3.80
CA ALA A 254 -16.20 11.04 5.00
C ALA A 254 -14.80 11.54 5.35
N THR A 255 -14.67 12.82 5.69
CA THR A 255 -13.38 13.41 6.09
C THR A 255 -13.38 13.91 7.53
N ASP A 256 -14.54 14.00 8.15
CA ASP A 256 -14.71 14.29 9.58
C ASP A 256 -15.24 13.07 10.36
N HIS A 257 -15.04 13.10 11.69
CA HIS A 257 -15.53 12.07 12.62
C HIS A 257 -15.07 10.64 12.31
N LEU A 258 -13.84 10.50 11.76
CA LEU A 258 -13.28 9.20 11.34
C LEU A 258 -13.13 8.19 12.48
N LEU A 259 -13.01 8.64 13.72
CA LEU A 259 -12.91 7.75 14.89
C LEU A 259 -14.27 7.35 15.48
N GLU A 260 -15.36 7.92 14.96
CA GLU A 260 -16.70 7.67 15.44
C GLU A 260 -17.36 6.54 14.65
N ARG A 261 -18.28 5.83 15.30
CA ARG A 261 -19.12 4.85 14.59
C ARG A 261 -20.11 5.58 13.71
N TYR A 262 -20.31 5.10 12.49
CA TYR A 262 -21.32 5.65 11.60
C TYR A 262 -22.73 5.57 12.21
N ASP A 263 -23.39 6.71 12.29
CA ASP A 263 -24.78 6.89 12.69
C ASP A 263 -25.59 7.31 11.45
N PRO A 264 -26.49 6.47 10.94
CA PRO A 264 -27.33 6.81 9.79
C PRO A 264 -28.44 7.84 10.11
N THR A 265 -28.63 8.22 11.37
CA THR A 265 -29.67 9.18 11.80
C THR A 265 -29.20 10.63 11.80
N VAL A 266 -27.89 10.88 11.80
CA VAL A 266 -27.35 12.24 11.72
C VAL A 266 -27.31 12.75 10.28
N PRO A 267 -27.41 14.08 10.05
CA PRO A 267 -27.38 14.64 8.71
C PRO A 267 -26.05 14.34 7.98
N PRO A 268 -26.06 14.12 6.64
CA PRO A 268 -24.83 13.87 5.88
C PRO A 268 -23.74 14.92 6.08
N ALA A 269 -24.12 16.20 6.26
CA ALA A 269 -23.19 17.30 6.52
C ALA A 269 -22.30 17.08 7.75
N HIS A 270 -22.72 16.25 8.71
CA HIS A 270 -21.92 15.89 9.88
C HIS A 270 -20.59 15.23 9.50
N TYR A 271 -20.54 14.41 8.45
CA TYR A 271 -19.36 13.64 8.07
C TYR A 271 -18.43 14.32 7.06
N HIS A 272 -18.80 15.53 6.60
CA HIS A 272 -18.06 16.31 5.61
C HIS A 272 -17.55 15.47 4.41
N TYR A 273 -18.47 14.90 3.62
CA TYR A 273 -18.05 14.08 2.48
C TYR A 273 -17.38 14.92 1.40
N GLN A 274 -16.25 14.41 0.92
CA GLN A 274 -15.57 14.94 -0.25
C GLN A 274 -15.60 13.93 -1.39
N HIS A 275 -15.48 14.44 -2.62
CA HIS A 275 -15.51 13.64 -3.84
C HIS A 275 -14.10 13.22 -4.28
N PHE A 276 -13.89 11.91 -4.39
CA PHE A 276 -12.61 11.24 -4.66
C PHE A 276 -12.52 10.62 -6.05
N GLY A 277 -13.45 10.91 -6.96
CA GLY A 277 -13.36 10.53 -8.37
C GLY A 277 -14.52 9.68 -8.83
N TYR A 278 -14.33 8.99 -9.96
CA TYR A 278 -15.42 8.34 -10.68
C TYR A 278 -15.13 6.87 -10.99
N PHE A 279 -16.20 6.09 -11.17
CA PHE A 279 -16.19 4.76 -11.74
C PHE A 279 -17.34 4.58 -12.73
N LEU A 280 -17.23 3.59 -13.59
CA LEU A 280 -18.27 3.17 -14.52
C LEU A 280 -18.70 1.75 -14.21
N LEU A 281 -19.99 1.48 -14.37
CA LEU A 281 -20.55 0.13 -14.45
C LEU A 281 -21.38 0.01 -15.72
N PHE A 282 -21.37 -1.17 -16.34
CA PHE A 282 -22.10 -1.37 -17.58
C PHE A 282 -22.78 -2.74 -17.68
N GLU A 283 -23.91 -2.77 -18.38
CA GLU A 283 -24.71 -3.96 -18.65
C GLU A 283 -24.04 -4.91 -19.64
N PRO A 284 -24.45 -6.20 -19.66
CA PRO A 284 -23.81 -7.22 -20.49
C PRO A 284 -23.69 -6.91 -21.99
N PHE A 285 -24.57 -6.09 -22.56
CA PHE A 285 -24.48 -5.76 -23.98
C PHE A 285 -23.28 -4.83 -24.31
N TRP A 286 -22.72 -4.14 -23.32
CA TRP A 286 -21.47 -3.38 -23.46
C TRP A 286 -20.22 -4.27 -23.45
N ASN A 287 -20.34 -5.55 -23.10
CA ASN A 287 -19.19 -6.43 -22.86
C ASN A 287 -18.26 -6.58 -24.07
N ALA A 288 -18.81 -6.63 -25.29
CA ALA A 288 -17.99 -6.73 -26.49
C ALA A 288 -17.09 -5.49 -26.68
N GLU A 289 -17.65 -4.31 -26.46
CA GLU A 289 -16.94 -3.05 -26.55
C GLU A 289 -15.96 -2.86 -25.38
N ALA A 290 -16.35 -3.27 -24.17
CA ALA A 290 -15.48 -3.28 -23.00
C ALA A 290 -14.28 -4.21 -23.18
N LYS A 291 -14.46 -5.43 -23.72
CA LYS A 291 -13.35 -6.35 -24.07
C LYS A 291 -12.36 -5.72 -25.05
N ARG A 292 -12.87 -5.01 -26.06
CA ARG A 292 -12.02 -4.30 -27.04
C ARG A 292 -11.20 -3.19 -26.40
N LEU A 293 -11.81 -2.43 -25.50
CA LEU A 293 -11.21 -1.21 -24.94
C LEU A 293 -10.38 -1.45 -23.67
N PHE A 294 -10.78 -2.42 -22.85
CA PHE A 294 -10.28 -2.71 -21.50
C PHE A 294 -9.97 -4.22 -21.35
N PRO A 295 -9.00 -4.76 -22.11
CA PRO A 295 -8.70 -6.20 -22.10
C PRO A 295 -8.25 -6.73 -20.73
N PHE A 296 -7.80 -5.86 -19.82
CA PHE A 296 -7.42 -6.20 -18.45
C PHE A 296 -8.59 -6.67 -17.56
N LEU A 297 -9.84 -6.50 -17.99
CA LEU A 297 -11.00 -7.02 -17.25
C LEU A 297 -11.10 -8.55 -17.35
N GLU A 298 -10.34 -9.20 -18.24
CA GLU A 298 -10.25 -10.67 -18.40
C GLU A 298 -11.62 -11.36 -18.50
N MET A 299 -12.56 -10.67 -19.14
CA MET A 299 -13.94 -11.13 -19.27
C MET A 299 -13.98 -12.44 -20.07
N PRO A 300 -14.46 -13.56 -19.50
CA PRO A 300 -14.42 -14.86 -20.18
C PRO A 300 -15.14 -14.84 -21.53
N ASP A 301 -14.56 -15.47 -22.54
CA ASP A 301 -15.32 -15.94 -23.70
C ASP A 301 -15.99 -17.27 -23.34
N ALA A 302 -17.17 -17.57 -23.93
CA ALA A 302 -17.83 -18.85 -23.70
C ALA A 302 -16.82 -20.01 -23.91
N ALA A 303 -16.70 -20.84 -22.87
CA ALA A 303 -15.48 -21.56 -22.50
C ALA A 303 -14.87 -22.52 -23.54
N VAL A 304 -13.52 -22.61 -23.52
CA VAL A 304 -12.76 -23.81 -23.89
C VAL A 304 -11.77 -24.11 -22.75
N PRO A 305 -11.68 -25.34 -22.23
CA PRO A 305 -10.79 -25.67 -21.11
C PRO A 305 -9.35 -25.95 -21.59
N ALA A 306 -8.36 -25.54 -20.80
CA ALA A 306 -6.93 -25.79 -21.00
C ALA A 306 -6.39 -26.87 -20.05
N GLU A 307 -5.50 -27.73 -20.57
CA GLU A 307 -4.86 -28.84 -19.86
C GLU A 307 -3.56 -28.44 -19.13
N GLY A 308 -3.41 -28.86 -17.87
CA GLY A 308 -2.33 -29.74 -17.37
C GLY A 308 -0.88 -29.20 -17.19
N PRO A 309 -0.26 -29.33 -15.99
CA PRO A 309 1.09 -28.85 -15.68
C PRO A 309 2.20 -29.91 -15.91
N GLN A 310 3.44 -29.45 -16.15
CA GLN A 310 4.64 -30.31 -16.15
C GLN A 310 5.72 -29.83 -15.17
N THR A 311 6.36 -30.82 -14.54
CA THR A 311 7.28 -30.77 -13.41
C THR A 311 8.77 -30.95 -13.78
N SER A 312 9.62 -30.12 -13.16
CA SER A 312 10.96 -30.35 -12.52
C SER A 312 12.17 -31.01 -13.22
N ALA A 313 13.37 -30.44 -13.02
CA ALA A 313 14.55 -30.97 -12.26
C ALA A 313 15.91 -30.32 -12.70
N PRO A 314 17.10 -30.62 -12.10
CA PRO A 314 17.59 -30.22 -10.76
C PRO A 314 18.91 -29.39 -10.79
N ALA A 315 19.31 -28.85 -9.63
CA ALA A 315 20.52 -28.04 -9.42
C ALA A 315 21.81 -28.89 -9.19
N VAL A 316 22.96 -28.34 -9.61
CA VAL A 316 24.31 -28.92 -9.42
C VAL A 316 24.98 -28.30 -8.19
N ALA A 317 25.54 -29.15 -7.33
CA ALA A 317 26.28 -28.78 -6.12
C ALA A 317 27.77 -28.48 -6.39
N ALA A 318 28.37 -27.59 -5.59
CA ALA A 318 29.81 -27.42 -5.46
C ALA A 318 30.21 -27.15 -4.00
N THR A 319 31.26 -27.84 -3.53
CA THR A 319 31.90 -27.75 -2.21
C THR A 319 33.08 -26.74 -2.22
N PRO A 320 33.68 -26.34 -1.07
CA PRO A 320 33.85 -24.92 -0.73
C PRO A 320 35.32 -24.46 -0.66
N PRO A 321 35.59 -23.15 -0.79
CA PRO A 321 36.68 -22.50 -0.07
C PRO A 321 36.15 -22.02 1.30
N ILE A 322 37.03 -21.97 2.31
CA ILE A 322 36.75 -21.30 3.58
C ILE A 322 36.63 -19.81 3.26
N ASP A 323 35.38 -19.37 3.09
CA ASP A 323 35.02 -18.07 2.54
C ASP A 323 34.34 -17.25 3.66
N LYS A 324 34.71 -15.97 3.78
CA LYS A 324 34.13 -14.97 4.69
C LYS A 324 32.60 -15.06 4.74
N PHE A 325 31.97 -15.42 3.62
CA PHE A 325 30.53 -15.51 3.48
C PHE A 325 29.86 -16.69 4.20
N SER A 326 30.62 -17.66 4.71
CA SER A 326 30.11 -18.88 5.35
C SER A 326 30.42 -18.98 6.85
N THR A 327 31.23 -18.07 7.40
CA THR A 327 31.71 -18.12 8.79
C THR A 327 31.00 -17.07 9.64
N LEU A 328 30.35 -17.51 10.72
CA LEU A 328 29.76 -16.62 11.71
C LEU A 328 30.83 -16.09 12.68
N THR A 329 30.71 -14.82 13.06
CA THR A 329 31.53 -14.17 14.10
C THR A 329 30.63 -13.91 15.31
N LEU A 330 30.68 -14.81 16.29
CA LEU A 330 29.78 -14.82 17.45
C LEU A 330 30.56 -14.57 18.75
N ALA A 331 29.87 -14.08 19.78
CA ALA A 331 30.45 -13.87 21.10
C ALA A 331 30.79 -15.21 21.77
N ASP A 332 31.95 -15.28 22.44
CA ASP A 332 32.39 -16.42 23.24
C ASP A 332 32.96 -15.93 24.60
N PRO A 333 32.28 -16.19 25.73
CA PRO A 333 30.94 -16.78 25.83
C PRO A 333 29.86 -15.87 25.23
N ALA A 334 28.68 -16.41 24.96
CA ALA A 334 27.53 -15.63 24.48
C ALA A 334 27.14 -14.52 25.47
N ASP A 335 26.81 -13.35 24.94
CA ASP A 335 26.47 -12.14 25.71
C ASP A 335 24.95 -11.86 25.66
N GLY A 336 24.10 -12.86 25.91
CA GLY A 336 22.64 -12.76 25.84
C GLY A 336 21.95 -14.11 25.97
N ASP A 337 20.62 -14.14 25.86
CA ASP A 337 19.86 -15.39 25.87
C ASP A 337 19.94 -16.07 24.51
N VAL A 338 20.84 -17.05 24.39
CA VAL A 338 21.07 -17.78 23.15
C VAL A 338 20.44 -19.16 23.25
N ASP A 339 19.36 -19.37 22.50
CA ASP A 339 18.84 -20.70 22.23
C ASP A 339 19.85 -21.45 21.35
N SER A 340 20.60 -22.36 21.98
CA SER A 340 21.65 -23.13 21.31
C SER A 340 21.08 -24.06 20.23
N ALA A 341 19.86 -24.58 20.40
CA ALA A 341 19.23 -25.44 19.41
C ALA A 341 18.87 -24.65 18.14
N ARG A 342 18.31 -23.45 18.30
CA ARG A 342 18.03 -22.54 17.17
C ARG A 342 19.30 -22.08 16.48
N LEU A 343 20.38 -21.83 17.24
CA LEU A 343 21.66 -21.46 16.65
C LEU A 343 22.30 -22.61 15.84
N ASP A 344 22.14 -23.86 16.28
CA ASP A 344 22.57 -25.04 15.52
C ASP A 344 21.75 -25.22 14.23
N GLU A 345 20.45 -24.95 14.28
CA GLU A 345 19.61 -24.90 13.06
C GLU A 345 20.11 -23.83 12.08
N VAL A 346 20.47 -22.63 12.55
CA VAL A 346 21.05 -21.57 11.71
C VAL A 346 22.35 -22.05 11.04
N ARG A 347 23.22 -22.76 11.77
CA ARG A 347 24.47 -23.31 11.20
C ARG A 347 24.17 -24.34 10.10
N ALA A 348 23.18 -25.22 10.33
CA ALA A 348 22.75 -26.18 9.32
C ALA A 348 22.13 -25.51 8.08
N ASP A 349 21.36 -24.43 8.28
CA ASP A 349 20.76 -23.66 7.21
C ASP A 349 21.80 -22.91 6.36
N ILE A 350 22.87 -22.39 6.98
CA ILE A 350 24.02 -21.81 6.27
C ILE A 350 24.72 -22.88 5.41
N GLN A 351 24.97 -24.07 5.96
CA GLN A 351 25.58 -25.17 5.21
C GLN A 351 24.73 -25.59 4.01
N THR A 352 23.40 -25.64 4.20
CA THR A 352 22.44 -26.00 3.16
C THR A 352 22.34 -24.91 2.08
N SER A 353 22.33 -23.64 2.48
CA SER A 353 22.22 -22.49 1.58
C SER A 353 23.52 -22.14 0.87
N GLY A 354 24.65 -22.64 1.37
CA GLY A 354 26.00 -22.41 0.87
C GLY A 354 26.68 -21.15 1.44
N ASP A 355 25.94 -20.13 1.87
CA ASP A 355 26.47 -18.95 2.56
C ASP A 355 25.40 -18.26 3.44
N ILE A 356 25.85 -17.33 4.28
CA ILE A 356 25.01 -16.60 5.25
C ILE A 356 23.99 -15.70 4.54
N MET A 357 24.36 -15.02 3.46
CA MET A 357 23.48 -14.07 2.77
C MET A 357 22.33 -14.81 2.04
N ARG A 358 22.59 -16.00 1.47
CA ARG A 358 21.57 -16.87 0.89
C ARG A 358 20.63 -17.42 1.94
N MET A 359 21.15 -17.79 3.11
CA MET A 359 20.32 -18.21 4.25
C MET A 359 19.39 -17.06 4.69
N LEU A 360 19.92 -15.85 4.86
CA LEU A 360 19.12 -14.68 5.24
C LEU A 360 18.07 -14.30 4.18
N LYS A 361 18.41 -14.44 2.88
CA LYS A 361 17.44 -14.31 1.80
C LYS A 361 16.34 -15.37 1.91
N SER A 362 16.70 -16.63 2.14
CA SER A 362 15.73 -17.71 2.31
C SER A 362 14.79 -17.45 3.49
N TYR A 363 15.31 -16.91 4.60
CA TYR A 363 14.50 -16.50 5.74
C TYR A 363 13.54 -15.38 5.38
N SER A 364 14.03 -14.36 4.65
CA SER A 364 13.19 -13.30 4.11
C SER A 364 12.08 -13.89 3.23
N ASP A 365 12.42 -14.71 2.23
CA ASP A 365 11.45 -15.31 1.31
C ASP A 365 10.35 -16.10 2.05
N VAL A 366 10.70 -16.87 3.10
CA VAL A 366 9.74 -17.60 3.94
C VAL A 366 8.83 -16.65 4.71
N LEU A 367 9.39 -15.67 5.41
CA LEU A 367 8.61 -14.69 6.18
C LEU A 367 7.70 -13.83 5.28
N MET A 368 8.15 -13.58 4.05
CA MET A 368 7.41 -12.88 3.01
C MET A 368 6.25 -13.70 2.44
N ALA A 369 6.33 -15.04 2.48
CA ALA A 369 5.28 -15.93 2.00
C ALA A 369 4.28 -16.35 3.09
N GLU A 370 4.73 -16.52 4.33
CA GLU A 370 3.89 -17.02 5.43
C GLU A 370 2.95 -15.95 5.99
N HIS A 371 3.34 -14.67 5.93
CA HIS A 371 2.60 -13.52 6.50
C HIS A 371 2.20 -13.67 7.97
N LYS A 372 2.82 -14.55 8.76
CA LYS A 372 2.50 -14.75 10.18
C LYS A 372 3.39 -13.91 11.10
N THR A 373 2.86 -13.50 12.25
CA THR A 373 3.65 -12.79 13.29
C THR A 373 4.50 -13.74 14.14
N VAL A 374 4.21 -15.05 14.08
CA VAL A 374 4.94 -16.13 14.75
C VAL A 374 5.45 -17.10 13.68
N SER A 375 6.77 -17.25 13.61
CA SER A 375 7.44 -18.16 12.68
C SER A 375 8.74 -18.66 13.32
N PRO A 376 9.11 -19.94 13.17
CA PRO A 376 10.41 -20.45 13.62
C PRO A 376 11.60 -19.65 13.05
N VAL A 377 11.41 -18.98 11.92
CA VAL A 377 12.42 -18.10 11.32
C VAL A 377 12.72 -16.89 12.22
N PHE A 378 11.71 -16.32 12.89
CA PHE A 378 11.94 -15.23 13.84
C PHE A 378 12.75 -15.71 15.06
N ASP A 379 12.47 -16.91 15.57
CA ASP A 379 13.25 -17.51 16.67
C ASP A 379 14.72 -17.70 16.26
N LYS A 380 14.96 -18.17 15.03
CA LYS A 380 16.32 -18.32 14.47
C LYS A 380 17.04 -16.98 14.30
N LEU A 381 16.36 -15.95 13.78
CA LEU A 381 16.92 -14.60 13.67
C LEU A 381 17.24 -14.00 15.04
N HIS A 382 16.38 -14.22 16.02
CA HIS A 382 16.58 -13.77 17.40
C HIS A 382 17.78 -14.47 18.05
N ALA A 383 17.88 -15.80 17.94
CA ALA A 383 19.03 -16.56 18.44
C ALA A 383 20.35 -16.11 17.78
N LEU A 384 20.33 -15.87 16.47
CA LEU A 384 21.49 -15.36 15.74
C LEU A 384 21.89 -13.95 16.20
N PHE A 385 20.91 -13.06 16.41
CA PHE A 385 21.17 -11.73 16.96
C PHE A 385 21.81 -11.83 18.35
N ASN A 386 21.23 -12.64 19.25
CA ASN A 386 21.74 -12.78 20.61
C ASN A 386 23.14 -13.42 20.69
N ALA A 387 23.47 -14.29 19.74
CA ALA A 387 24.82 -14.85 19.62
C ALA A 387 25.84 -13.87 19.00
N GLY A 388 25.40 -12.85 18.27
CA GLY A 388 26.27 -11.86 17.63
C GLY A 388 27.03 -10.97 18.62
N ILE A 389 28.04 -10.25 18.14
CA ILE A 389 28.88 -9.37 18.97
C ILE A 389 28.37 -7.93 18.86
N GLY A 390 28.12 -7.25 19.98
CA GLY A 390 27.83 -5.81 19.97
C GLY A 390 29.05 -5.02 19.47
N PRO A 391 29.01 -4.36 18.30
CA PRO A 391 30.18 -3.68 17.78
C PRO A 391 30.60 -2.54 18.71
N GLN A 392 31.90 -2.35 18.87
CA GLN A 392 32.47 -1.31 19.74
C GLN A 392 32.62 0.03 19.02
N THR A 393 32.65 0.00 17.68
CA THR A 393 32.77 1.16 16.82
C THR A 393 32.10 0.87 15.48
N MET A 394 31.60 1.92 14.85
CA MET A 394 31.04 1.92 13.50
C MET A 394 31.48 3.21 12.84
N ASN A 395 32.08 3.16 11.66
CA ASN A 395 32.53 4.36 10.96
C ASN A 395 32.26 4.27 9.47
N GLY A 396 31.90 5.39 8.87
CA GLY A 396 31.61 5.49 7.44
C GLY A 396 30.22 5.00 7.10
N PHE A 397 30.07 4.49 5.89
CA PHE A 397 28.77 4.13 5.31
C PHE A 397 28.63 2.60 5.18
N TYR A 398 27.47 2.09 5.61
CA TYR A 398 27.09 0.68 5.51
C TYR A 398 25.81 0.54 4.70
N ARG A 399 25.79 -0.44 3.79
CA ARG A 399 24.65 -0.73 2.91
C ARG A 399 23.55 -1.41 3.70
N GLY A 400 22.32 -0.96 3.49
CA GLY A 400 21.13 -1.48 4.15
C GLY A 400 20.44 -2.56 3.33
N ALA A 401 19.89 -3.57 4.00
CA ALA A 401 18.86 -4.44 3.42
C ALA A 401 17.82 -4.78 4.48
N LEU A 402 16.55 -4.92 4.10
CA LEU A 402 15.53 -5.43 5.02
C LEU A 402 15.40 -6.95 4.90
N ILE A 403 15.33 -7.65 6.03
CA ILE A 403 14.95 -9.07 6.06
C ILE A 403 13.43 -9.20 6.13
N SER A 404 12.81 -8.60 7.14
CA SER A 404 11.35 -8.64 7.33
C SER A 404 10.89 -7.59 8.34
N TRP A 405 9.66 -7.12 8.20
CA TRP A 405 8.93 -6.54 9.33
C TRP A 405 8.25 -7.63 10.16
N GLN A 406 7.80 -7.27 11.36
CA GLN A 406 7.03 -8.08 12.28
C GLN A 406 5.96 -7.20 12.93
N SER A 407 4.70 -7.60 12.81
CA SER A 407 3.60 -6.83 13.39
C SER A 407 3.52 -7.05 14.90
N GLN A 408 3.69 -6.00 15.67
CA GLN A 408 3.65 -6.00 17.13
C GLN A 408 2.73 -4.89 17.68
N GLY A 409 2.59 -4.84 19.01
CA GLY A 409 1.77 -3.83 19.68
C GLY A 409 0.28 -4.03 19.40
N LEU A 410 -0.42 -2.97 18.99
CA LEU A 410 -1.85 -3.01 18.65
C LEU A 410 -2.17 -3.95 17.48
N LEU A 411 -1.16 -4.31 16.67
CA LEU A 411 -1.34 -5.20 15.53
C LEU A 411 -1.07 -6.68 15.86
N ALA A 412 -0.45 -6.97 17.02
CA ALA A 412 -0.14 -8.35 17.42
C ALA A 412 -1.39 -9.27 17.55
N PRO A 413 -2.55 -8.81 18.06
CA PRO A 413 -3.74 -9.66 18.21
C PRO A 413 -4.36 -10.16 16.90
N PHE A 414 -3.98 -9.60 15.75
CA PHE A 414 -4.48 -10.06 14.45
C PHE A 414 -3.79 -11.32 13.95
N HIS A 415 -2.70 -11.76 14.58
CA HIS A 415 -1.88 -12.93 14.22
C HIS A 415 -1.28 -12.93 12.80
N GLU A 416 -1.62 -11.93 11.99
CA GLU A 416 -1.11 -11.64 10.65
C GLU A 416 -0.06 -10.52 10.70
N ASN A 417 0.99 -10.66 9.89
CA ASN A 417 2.09 -9.73 9.79
C ASN A 417 1.77 -8.59 8.81
N THR A 418 0.74 -7.83 9.15
CA THR A 418 0.16 -6.74 8.36
C THR A 418 1.17 -5.66 7.99
N ILE A 419 2.14 -5.33 8.86
CA ILE A 419 3.22 -4.38 8.55
C ILE A 419 4.13 -4.93 7.45
N ASN A 420 4.46 -6.23 7.47
CA ASN A 420 5.29 -6.83 6.44
C ASN A 420 4.60 -6.85 5.08
N VAL A 421 3.29 -7.11 5.06
CA VAL A 421 2.45 -7.01 3.85
C VAL A 421 2.40 -5.56 3.34
N ALA A 422 2.13 -4.60 4.23
CA ALA A 422 2.11 -3.17 3.87
C ALA A 422 3.47 -2.70 3.34
N TRP A 423 4.56 -3.17 3.95
CA TRP A 423 5.90 -2.88 3.51
C TRP A 423 6.22 -3.47 2.13
N GLN A 424 5.80 -4.71 1.81
CA GLN A 424 5.98 -5.24 0.46
C GLN A 424 5.35 -4.34 -0.60
N ALA A 425 4.18 -3.75 -0.30
CA ALA A 425 3.51 -2.80 -1.18
C ALA A 425 4.23 -1.44 -1.24
N SER A 426 4.79 -0.98 -0.12
CA SER A 426 5.47 0.32 -0.04
C SER A 426 6.98 0.26 -0.33
N ARG A 427 7.59 -0.93 -0.43
CA ARG A 427 9.06 -1.13 -0.54
C ARG A 427 9.64 -0.52 -1.80
N PHE A 428 8.88 -0.54 -2.90
CA PHE A 428 9.19 0.14 -4.17
C PHE A 428 9.24 1.66 -4.05
N PHE A 429 8.71 2.22 -2.96
CA PHE A 429 8.75 3.63 -2.64
C PHE A 429 9.79 3.96 -1.58
N SER A 430 10.49 2.97 -1.00
CA SER A 430 11.51 3.23 0.01
C SER A 430 12.84 3.56 -0.65
N PRO A 431 13.31 4.82 -0.54
CA PRO A 431 14.57 5.23 -1.13
C PRO A 431 15.79 4.80 -0.27
N TRP A 432 15.59 4.00 0.78
CA TRP A 432 16.60 3.69 1.80
C TRP A 432 17.74 2.82 1.28
N THR A 433 18.97 3.35 1.32
CA THR A 433 20.17 2.69 0.81
C THR A 433 21.09 2.16 1.92
N GLY A 434 20.96 2.65 3.15
CA GLY A 434 21.82 2.26 4.25
C GLY A 434 21.92 3.31 5.35
N LYS A 435 23.01 3.27 6.12
CA LYS A 435 23.25 4.16 7.24
C LYS A 435 24.71 4.65 7.25
N LYS A 436 24.90 5.91 7.64
CA LYS A 436 26.21 6.54 7.81
C LYS A 436 26.48 6.85 9.27
N PHE A 437 27.71 6.63 9.71
CA PHE A 437 28.19 6.78 11.08
C PHE A 437 29.38 7.74 11.10
N ASN A 438 29.26 8.85 11.82
CA ASN A 438 30.33 9.83 11.97
C ASN A 438 30.67 9.99 13.46
N PRO A 439 31.93 9.75 13.89
CA PRO A 439 32.34 9.98 15.27
C PRO A 439 32.10 11.44 15.68
N ILE A 440 31.68 11.65 16.93
CA ILE A 440 31.50 12.98 17.52
C ILE A 440 32.23 13.08 18.86
N ASP A 441 32.55 14.31 19.26
CA ASP A 441 33.08 14.61 20.57
C ASP A 441 31.97 14.88 21.60
N GLU A 442 32.36 15.14 22.85
CA GLU A 442 31.42 15.39 23.95
C GLU A 442 30.58 16.66 23.73
N ALA A 443 31.15 17.68 23.10
CA ALA A 443 30.43 18.94 22.84
C ALA A 443 29.33 18.74 21.79
N GLU A 444 29.62 18.05 20.69
CA GLU A 444 28.61 17.70 19.69
C GLU A 444 27.58 16.71 20.25
N LEU A 445 27.96 15.74 21.07
CA LEU A 445 27.00 14.85 21.73
C LEU A 445 26.03 15.64 22.62
N ALA A 446 26.54 16.55 23.46
CA ALA A 446 25.71 17.38 24.32
C ALA A 446 24.73 18.26 23.50
N LYS A 447 25.18 18.78 22.35
CA LYS A 447 24.34 19.54 21.42
C LYS A 447 23.20 18.69 20.83
N TRP A 448 23.49 17.47 20.38
CA TRP A 448 22.46 16.62 19.75
C TRP A 448 21.49 15.97 20.73
N THR A 449 21.90 15.80 21.99
CA THR A 449 21.10 15.16 23.06
C THR A 449 20.53 16.14 24.06
N GLU A 450 20.77 17.45 23.88
CA GLU A 450 20.46 18.51 24.86
C GLU A 450 21.06 18.23 26.25
N GLY A 451 22.23 17.58 26.28
CA GLY A 451 22.90 17.11 27.50
C GLY A 451 22.25 15.89 28.17
N GLY A 452 21.23 15.28 27.52
CA GLY A 452 20.51 14.11 28.04
C GLY A 452 21.32 12.81 28.03
N GLU A 453 22.47 12.79 27.36
CA GLU A 453 23.38 11.64 27.36
C GLU A 453 24.86 12.08 27.51
N PRO A 454 25.57 11.62 28.56
CA PRO A 454 26.99 11.92 28.72
C PRO A 454 27.86 11.07 27.77
N MET A 455 29.07 11.55 27.44
CA MET A 455 30.03 10.77 26.65
C MET A 455 30.46 9.51 27.43
N GLY A 456 30.92 9.66 28.67
CA GLY A 456 31.41 8.54 29.46
C GLY A 456 32.67 7.90 28.86
N SER A 457 32.84 6.59 29.03
CA SER A 457 33.97 5.84 28.47
C SER A 457 33.76 5.35 27.03
N ASP A 458 32.52 5.35 26.57
CA ASP A 458 32.14 4.82 25.25
C ASP A 458 32.06 5.93 24.21
N PRO A 459 32.52 5.70 22.96
CA PRO A 459 32.40 6.70 21.90
C PRO A 459 30.92 6.94 21.52
N ALA A 460 30.68 8.10 20.90
CA ALA A 460 29.38 8.44 20.34
C ALA A 460 29.51 8.84 18.87
N PHE A 461 28.42 8.66 18.13
CA PHE A 461 28.38 8.89 16.69
C PHE A 461 27.12 9.66 16.32
N ASN A 462 27.27 10.70 15.50
CA ASN A 462 26.15 11.34 14.81
C ASN A 462 25.94 10.61 13.48
N CYS A 463 24.74 10.05 13.33
CA CYS A 463 24.44 9.10 12.28
C CYS A 463 23.19 9.51 11.51
N SER A 464 23.02 8.92 10.34
CA SER A 464 21.84 9.14 9.51
C SER A 464 21.52 7.91 8.65
N ASN A 465 20.25 7.78 8.30
CA ASN A 465 19.86 6.94 7.19
C ASN A 465 20.22 7.65 5.88
N THR A 466 20.61 6.88 4.88
CA THR A 466 20.93 7.41 3.55
C THR A 466 19.87 6.97 2.55
N VAL A 467 19.58 7.85 1.59
CA VAL A 467 18.51 7.64 0.61
C VAL A 467 18.96 8.01 -0.80
N ALA A 468 18.46 7.30 -1.81
CA ALA A 468 18.70 7.61 -3.23
C ALA A 468 17.36 7.80 -3.96
N PHE A 469 17.30 8.78 -4.86
CA PHE A 469 16.12 9.20 -5.60
C PHE A 469 16.36 9.06 -7.11
N ARG A 470 16.46 7.82 -7.57
CA ARG A 470 16.76 7.45 -8.96
C ARG A 470 15.53 7.57 -9.85
N THR A 471 14.37 7.17 -9.35
CA THR A 471 13.10 7.16 -10.09
C THR A 471 12.29 8.43 -9.89
N LEU A 472 11.35 8.72 -10.81
CA LEU A 472 10.39 9.83 -10.65
C LEU A 472 9.58 9.71 -9.34
N LYS A 473 9.25 8.47 -8.95
CA LYS A 473 8.49 8.17 -7.73
C LYS A 473 9.29 8.46 -6.46
N GLU A 474 10.57 8.12 -6.43
CA GLU A 474 11.46 8.43 -5.30
C GLU A 474 11.71 9.94 -5.21
N LYS A 475 11.90 10.63 -6.35
CA LYS A 475 12.01 12.09 -6.38
C LYS A 475 10.76 12.79 -5.84
N PHE A 476 9.58 12.25 -6.12
CA PHE A 476 8.34 12.72 -5.52
C PHE A 476 8.29 12.46 -4.00
N THR A 477 8.71 11.26 -3.56
CA THR A 477 8.82 10.92 -2.13
C THR A 477 9.74 11.89 -1.38
N ARG A 478 10.81 12.37 -2.03
CA ARG A 478 11.68 13.43 -1.49
C ARG A 478 10.91 14.71 -1.22
N GLU A 479 10.11 15.17 -2.17
CA GLU A 479 9.35 16.42 -2.04
C GLU A 479 8.23 16.31 -1.00
N VAL A 480 7.54 15.16 -0.93
CA VAL A 480 6.56 14.87 0.14
C VAL A 480 7.23 14.88 1.51
N SER A 481 8.41 14.26 1.65
CA SER A 481 9.15 14.21 2.91
C SER A 481 9.57 15.61 3.36
N LYS A 482 10.06 16.46 2.44
CA LYS A 482 10.38 17.87 2.72
C LYS A 482 9.15 18.64 3.20
N LEU A 483 8.00 18.44 2.56
CA LEU A 483 6.75 19.11 2.92
C LEU A 483 6.23 18.66 4.29
N ALA A 484 6.38 17.37 4.62
CA ALA A 484 6.08 16.81 5.93
C ALA A 484 7.05 17.28 7.04
N GLY A 485 8.03 18.13 6.70
CA GLY A 485 9.00 18.67 7.65
C GLY A 485 10.08 17.67 8.05
N VAL A 486 10.25 16.56 7.32
CA VAL A 486 11.32 15.60 7.55
C VAL A 486 12.66 16.31 7.28
N ARG A 487 13.54 16.32 8.28
CA ARG A 487 14.90 16.82 8.09
C ARG A 487 15.62 15.97 7.04
N MET A 488 16.13 16.64 6.02
CA MET A 488 16.88 16.02 4.95
C MET A 488 18.08 16.91 4.58
N GLU A 489 19.25 16.30 4.49
CA GLU A 489 20.50 16.99 4.12
C GLU A 489 21.04 16.33 2.86
N ASP A 490 21.30 17.11 1.82
CA ASP A 490 21.82 16.58 0.56
C ASP A 490 23.23 16.01 0.76
N ALA A 491 23.51 14.88 0.10
CA ALA A 491 24.83 14.28 0.09
C ALA A 491 25.84 15.21 -0.59
N THR A 492 27.09 15.20 -0.15
CA THR A 492 28.16 15.92 -0.85
C THR A 492 28.42 15.27 -2.22
N PRO A 493 29.00 16.00 -3.19
CA PRO A 493 29.36 15.43 -4.49
C PRO A 493 30.26 14.18 -4.37
N GLU A 494 31.19 14.19 -3.41
CA GLU A 494 32.09 13.06 -3.13
C GLU A 494 31.33 11.85 -2.59
N GLU A 495 30.39 12.07 -1.67
CA GLU A 495 29.55 11.00 -1.13
C GLU A 495 28.65 10.39 -2.20
N HIS A 496 28.03 11.24 -3.02
CA HIS A 496 27.19 10.78 -4.13
C HIS A 496 28.01 9.97 -5.13
N GLN A 497 29.23 10.42 -5.47
CA GLN A 497 30.11 9.71 -6.38
C GLN A 497 30.62 8.38 -5.78
N GLN A 498 30.98 8.37 -4.50
CA GLN A 498 31.60 7.21 -3.87
C GLN A 498 30.58 6.15 -3.44
N TYR A 499 29.43 6.58 -2.92
CA TYR A 499 28.46 5.69 -2.27
C TYR A 499 27.11 5.65 -3.01
N GLY A 500 26.81 6.59 -3.91
CA GLY A 500 25.63 6.53 -4.75
C GLY A 500 24.30 6.82 -4.03
N TYR A 501 24.32 7.46 -2.86
CA TYR A 501 23.12 8.02 -2.24
C TYR A 501 23.03 9.54 -2.50
N ASP A 502 21.83 10.09 -2.36
CA ASP A 502 21.52 11.48 -2.72
C ASP A 502 21.30 12.38 -1.50
N ALA A 503 20.88 11.81 -0.37
CA ALA A 503 20.65 12.56 0.85
C ALA A 503 20.75 11.72 2.13
N HIS A 504 20.86 12.43 3.24
CA HIS A 504 20.75 11.97 4.61
C HIS A 504 19.39 12.34 5.18
N THR A 505 18.80 11.42 5.95
CA THR A 505 17.55 11.64 6.67
C THR A 505 17.48 10.73 7.90
N PHE A 506 16.43 10.87 8.72
CA PHE A 506 16.21 10.10 9.95
C PHE A 506 17.50 9.97 10.77
N PHE A 507 17.93 11.09 11.36
CA PHE A 507 19.20 11.20 12.07
C PHE A 507 19.12 10.50 13.43
N PHE A 508 20.23 9.95 13.92
CA PHE A 508 20.27 9.24 15.20
C PHE A 508 21.63 9.32 15.88
N ILE A 509 21.63 9.05 17.18
CA ILE A 509 22.86 8.93 17.97
C ILE A 509 23.21 7.45 18.13
N GLY A 510 24.38 7.07 17.63
CA GLY A 510 24.93 5.72 17.72
C GLY A 510 25.78 5.56 18.97
N ARG A 511 25.53 4.49 19.75
CA ARG A 511 26.25 4.20 21.00
C ARG A 511 26.55 2.69 21.13
N PRO A 512 27.82 2.29 21.34
CA PRO A 512 28.16 0.90 21.67
C PRO A 512 27.85 0.60 23.15
N ASN A 513 27.99 -0.68 23.53
CA ASN A 513 27.93 -1.18 24.91
C ASN A 513 26.64 -0.89 25.68
N LYS A 514 25.56 -0.54 24.97
CA LYS A 514 24.25 -0.36 25.60
C LYS A 514 23.60 -1.73 25.83
N PRO A 515 22.93 -1.94 26.98
CA PRO A 515 22.07 -3.10 27.13
C PRO A 515 20.92 -3.02 26.12
N SER A 516 20.52 -4.17 25.57
CA SER A 516 19.32 -4.26 24.75
C SER A 516 18.08 -3.83 25.52
N MET A 517 17.19 -3.10 24.83
CA MET A 517 15.91 -2.62 25.30
C MET A 517 14.85 -3.70 25.36
N LEU A 518 15.02 -4.78 24.59
CA LEU A 518 14.09 -5.90 24.58
C LEU A 518 14.35 -6.79 25.80
N PRO A 519 13.37 -6.98 26.71
CA PRO A 519 13.54 -7.81 27.90
C PRO A 519 14.01 -9.24 27.59
N GLU A 520 13.55 -9.79 26.47
CA GLU A 520 13.92 -11.12 25.96
C GLU A 520 15.41 -11.28 25.63
N ASN A 521 16.15 -10.18 25.43
CA ASN A 521 17.60 -10.21 25.15
C ASN A 521 18.47 -10.23 26.43
N ILE A 522 17.86 -10.23 27.63
CA ILE A 522 18.51 -10.33 28.96
C ILE A 522 19.75 -9.43 29.10
N GLY A 523 19.60 -8.15 28.71
CA GLY A 523 20.65 -7.14 28.92
C GLY A 523 21.89 -7.27 28.03
N LYS A 524 21.82 -8.06 26.96
CA LYS A 524 22.84 -8.18 25.91
C LYS A 524 23.47 -6.84 25.55
N LYS A 525 24.80 -6.78 25.39
CA LYS A 525 25.46 -5.57 24.88
C LYS A 525 25.31 -5.48 23.38
N ILE A 526 24.75 -4.36 22.94
CA ILE A 526 24.49 -4.04 21.54
C ILE A 526 25.07 -2.68 21.19
N TYR A 527 25.08 -2.38 19.90
CA TYR A 527 25.22 -1.00 19.44
C TYR A 527 23.84 -0.44 19.15
N GLN A 528 23.45 0.60 19.88
CA GLN A 528 22.12 1.19 19.86
C GLN A 528 22.09 2.43 18.95
N PHE A 529 21.02 2.58 18.18
CA PHE A 529 20.71 3.79 17.43
C PHE A 529 19.51 4.49 18.09
N ASN A 530 19.72 5.69 18.61
CA ASN A 530 18.70 6.44 19.32
C ASN A 530 18.21 7.65 18.49
N TYR A 531 16.96 7.58 18.03
CA TYR A 531 16.33 8.59 17.19
C TYR A 531 15.55 9.66 17.97
N ARG A 532 15.48 9.51 19.30
CA ARG A 532 14.52 10.23 20.16
C ARG A 532 14.90 11.67 20.51
N TRP A 533 16.04 12.18 20.06
CA TRP A 533 16.48 13.49 20.53
C TRP A 533 15.86 14.62 19.71
N LYS A 534 15.27 15.62 20.38
CA LYS A 534 14.63 16.80 19.75
C LYS A 534 15.52 17.50 18.72
N PRO A 535 16.83 17.74 18.97
CA PRO A 535 17.71 18.37 17.99
C PRO A 535 17.88 17.59 16.68
N LEU A 536 17.61 16.28 16.67
CA LEU A 536 17.65 15.48 15.44
C LEU A 536 16.51 15.83 14.48
N ARG A 537 15.38 16.34 15.01
CA ARG A 537 14.16 16.74 14.27
C ARG A 537 13.54 15.59 13.47
N ASN A 538 13.55 14.39 14.04
CA ASN A 538 12.77 13.28 13.50
C ASN A 538 11.29 13.47 13.83
N ILE A 539 10.42 13.22 12.85
CA ILE A 539 8.97 13.24 13.05
C ILE A 539 8.49 11.85 13.50
N PRO A 540 7.29 11.73 14.11
CA PRO A 540 6.68 10.42 14.33
C PRO A 540 6.47 9.65 13.01
N PRO A 541 6.64 8.32 13.00
CA PRO A 541 6.98 7.47 14.14
C PRO A 541 8.48 7.40 14.45
N ASP A 542 9.37 7.96 13.62
CA ASP A 542 10.82 7.77 13.73
C ASP A 542 11.42 8.29 15.03
N CYS A 543 10.85 9.36 15.61
CA CYS A 543 11.28 9.83 16.93
C CYS A 543 11.01 8.82 18.06
N PHE A 544 10.14 7.82 17.83
CA PHE A 544 9.87 6.70 18.74
C PHE A 544 10.69 5.44 18.42
N CYS A 545 11.60 5.52 17.45
CA CYS A 545 12.42 4.38 17.02
C CYS A 545 13.68 4.23 17.88
N ILE A 546 14.04 2.99 18.16
CA ILE A 546 15.37 2.56 18.59
C ILE A 546 15.76 1.38 17.70
N ASP A 547 16.93 1.45 17.08
CA ASP A 547 17.50 0.25 16.46
C ASP A 547 18.59 -0.33 17.35
N GLU A 548 18.79 -1.64 17.25
CA GLU A 548 19.89 -2.35 17.90
C GLU A 548 20.58 -3.22 16.88
N ILE A 549 21.91 -3.21 16.84
CA ILE A 549 22.68 -4.08 15.93
C ILE A 549 23.66 -4.97 16.69
N ALA A 550 23.86 -6.17 16.13
CA ALA A 550 24.91 -7.10 16.51
C ALA A 550 25.64 -7.56 15.25
N GLN A 551 26.96 -7.65 15.32
CA GLN A 551 27.78 -8.23 14.27
C GLN A 551 27.61 -9.76 14.28
N ILE A 552 27.24 -10.33 13.13
CA ILE A 552 27.02 -11.78 12.98
C ILE A 552 28.08 -12.45 12.09
N ALA A 553 28.79 -11.66 11.29
CA ALA A 553 29.99 -12.05 10.55
C ALA A 553 30.88 -10.83 10.32
N GLU A 554 32.13 -11.03 9.90
CA GLU A 554 33.02 -9.92 9.55
C GLU A 554 32.38 -9.02 8.48
N GLY A 555 32.11 -7.75 8.82
CA GLY A 555 31.48 -6.79 7.92
C GLY A 555 29.96 -6.96 7.69
N LEU A 556 29.27 -7.84 8.43
CA LEU A 556 27.83 -8.04 8.35
C LEU A 556 27.17 -7.96 9.73
N TYR A 557 26.16 -7.10 9.83
CA TYR A 557 25.45 -6.79 11.07
C TYR A 557 23.97 -7.08 10.91
N LEU A 558 23.40 -7.79 11.89
CA LEU A 558 21.97 -8.02 12.02
C LEU A 558 21.39 -6.96 12.95
N GLY A 559 20.36 -6.27 12.47
CA GLY A 559 19.68 -5.19 13.17
C GLY A 559 18.25 -5.55 13.55
N LEU A 560 17.82 -5.05 14.69
CA LEU A 560 16.46 -5.05 15.20
C LEU A 560 15.90 -3.64 15.11
N LEU A 561 14.70 -3.52 14.55
CA LEU A 561 13.97 -2.26 14.41
C LEU A 561 12.87 -2.21 15.47
N ILE A 562 12.98 -1.33 16.45
CA ILE A 562 12.17 -1.36 17.67
C ILE A 562 11.43 -0.03 17.83
N TYR A 563 10.10 -0.08 18.02
CA TYR A 563 9.29 1.13 18.24
C TYR A 563 8.59 1.08 19.59
N ALA A 564 8.37 2.26 20.16
CA ALA A 564 7.42 2.44 21.25
C ALA A 564 6.04 1.90 20.84
N THR A 565 5.30 1.33 21.80
CA THR A 565 3.91 0.88 21.57
C THR A 565 2.87 1.65 22.39
N ASP A 566 3.30 2.46 23.36
CA ASP A 566 2.41 3.33 24.12
C ASP A 566 2.27 4.71 23.45
N TRP A 567 1.61 4.74 22.28
CA TRP A 567 1.49 5.95 21.45
C TRP A 567 0.59 7.03 22.03
N LEU A 568 -0.20 6.71 23.06
CA LEU A 568 -1.06 7.68 23.75
C LEU A 568 -0.26 8.60 24.69
N LYS A 569 0.98 8.22 25.01
CA LYS A 569 1.87 9.05 25.81
C LYS A 569 2.57 10.08 24.92
N PRO A 570 2.49 11.38 25.25
CA PRO A 570 3.24 12.40 24.54
C PRO A 570 4.73 12.07 24.54
N TRP A 571 5.35 12.19 23.37
CA TRP A 571 6.77 11.96 23.24
C TRP A 571 7.58 13.03 23.96
N ASP A 572 8.51 12.59 24.79
CA ASP A 572 9.50 13.40 25.49
C ASP A 572 10.81 12.60 25.64
N PRO A 573 11.93 13.08 25.07
CA PRO A 573 13.26 12.45 25.24
C PRO A 573 13.71 12.35 26.69
N GLN A 574 13.18 13.16 27.61
CA GLN A 574 13.58 13.08 29.02
C GLN A 574 12.83 11.99 29.78
N THR A 575 11.75 11.45 29.21
CA THR A 575 11.04 10.31 29.80
C THR A 575 11.92 9.04 29.70
N PRO A 576 12.03 8.24 30.78
CA PRO A 576 12.68 6.94 30.73
C PRO A 576 12.13 6.06 29.61
N ILE A 577 13.03 5.40 28.87
CA ILE A 577 12.68 4.67 27.64
C ILE A 577 11.69 3.52 27.94
N GLU A 578 11.82 2.92 29.12
CA GLU A 578 11.00 1.81 29.61
C GLU A 578 9.51 2.17 29.68
N GLU A 579 9.19 3.45 29.87
CA GLU A 579 7.80 3.91 29.98
C GLU A 579 7.03 3.88 28.64
N TYR A 580 7.72 3.75 27.50
CA TYR A 580 7.10 3.72 26.17
C TYR A 580 6.82 2.31 25.62
N LYS A 581 7.13 1.26 26.40
CA LYS A 581 6.85 -0.16 26.07
C LYS A 581 7.32 -0.55 24.67
N TYR A 582 8.62 -0.46 24.44
CA TYR A 582 9.21 -0.80 23.15
C TYR A 582 8.98 -2.27 22.77
N LYS A 583 8.74 -2.52 21.47
CA LYS A 583 8.57 -3.85 20.87
C LYS A 583 9.30 -3.95 19.54
N LEU A 584 9.65 -5.18 19.15
CA LEU A 584 10.36 -5.48 17.90
C LEU A 584 9.43 -5.42 16.70
N PHE A 585 9.69 -4.53 15.75
CA PHE A 585 8.91 -4.38 14.53
C PHE A 585 9.60 -4.90 13.28
N GLY A 586 10.89 -5.26 13.32
CA GLY A 586 11.53 -5.82 12.13
C GLY A 586 13.00 -6.17 12.30
N TYR A 587 13.53 -6.83 11.27
CA TYR A 587 14.91 -7.24 11.14
C TYR A 587 15.50 -6.65 9.88
N PHE A 588 16.68 -6.04 9.99
CA PHE A 588 17.42 -5.46 8.88
C PHE A 588 18.89 -5.86 8.92
N LEU A 589 19.62 -5.55 7.86
CA LEU A 589 21.05 -5.77 7.74
C LEU A 589 21.76 -4.44 7.49
N LEU A 590 22.93 -4.30 8.09
CA LEU A 590 23.96 -3.38 7.64
C LEU A 590 25.16 -4.18 7.18
N MET A 591 25.78 -3.78 6.08
CA MET A 591 26.84 -4.56 5.48
C MET A 591 27.89 -3.71 4.78
N ASP A 592 29.12 -4.23 4.74
CA ASP A 592 30.19 -3.68 3.92
C ASP A 592 29.96 -3.92 2.42
N GLU A 593 30.88 -3.41 1.59
CA GLU A 593 30.76 -3.48 0.15
C GLU A 593 30.88 -4.93 -0.39
N GLU A 594 31.66 -5.80 0.25
CA GLU A 594 31.81 -7.20 -0.20
C GLU A 594 30.51 -7.98 -0.03
N TRP A 595 29.85 -7.82 1.12
CA TRP A 595 28.52 -8.36 1.38
C TRP A 595 27.45 -7.75 0.50
N HIS A 596 27.53 -6.44 0.23
CA HIS A 596 26.62 -5.77 -0.70
C HIS A 596 26.73 -6.36 -2.11
N GLN A 597 27.95 -6.59 -2.63
CA GLN A 597 28.17 -7.23 -3.92
C GLN A 597 27.66 -8.69 -3.94
N ARG A 598 27.71 -9.40 -2.81
CA ARG A 598 27.10 -10.73 -2.69
C ARG A 598 25.58 -10.65 -2.74
N ARG A 599 24.99 -9.72 -1.97
CA ARG A 599 23.55 -9.43 -1.93
C ARG A 599 23.00 -9.16 -3.34
N LEU A 600 23.67 -8.31 -4.11
CA LEU A 600 23.28 -7.99 -5.49
C LEU A 600 23.28 -9.22 -6.40
N ARG A 601 24.34 -10.02 -6.33
CA ARG A 601 24.50 -11.24 -7.15
C ARG A 601 23.42 -12.28 -6.91
N ILE A 602 22.85 -12.35 -5.70
CA ILE A 602 21.81 -13.33 -5.35
C ILE A 602 20.38 -12.77 -5.43
N GLY A 603 20.22 -11.50 -5.80
CA GLY A 603 18.91 -10.86 -5.92
C GLY A 603 18.18 -10.67 -4.59
N PHE A 604 18.89 -10.33 -3.51
CA PHE A 604 18.27 -10.07 -2.22
C PHE A 604 18.04 -8.56 -2.02
N ASP A 605 16.78 -8.15 -1.83
CA ASP A 605 16.38 -6.76 -1.55
C ASP A 605 16.97 -5.73 -2.54
N LEU A 606 16.77 -5.96 -3.84
CA LEU A 606 17.35 -5.16 -4.94
C LEU A 606 16.69 -3.77 -5.15
N SER A 607 15.60 -3.46 -4.47
CA SER A 607 14.83 -2.22 -4.75
C SER A 607 15.49 -0.95 -4.21
N ASN A 608 16.70 -1.01 -3.66
CA ASN A 608 17.47 0.13 -3.17
C ASN A 608 18.83 0.32 -3.86
N THR A 609 18.97 -0.16 -5.10
CA THR A 609 20.19 -0.03 -5.90
C THR A 609 20.00 0.79 -7.16
#